data_AF-A0A2D6MDV8-F1
#
_entry.id   AF-A0A2D6MDV8-F1
#
_cell.length_a   1.000
_cell.length_b   1.000
_cell.length_c   1.000
_cell.angle_alpha   90.00
_cell.angle_beta   90.00
_cell.angle_gamma   90.00
#
_symmetry.space_group_name_H-M   'P 1'
#
loop_
_entity.id
_entity.type
_entity.pdbx_description
1 polymer ?
#
loop_
_entity_poly.entity_id
_entity_poly.type
_entity_poly.pdbx_seq_one_letter_code
_entity_poly.pdbx_strand_id
1 'polypeptide(L)'
;MLGTTFYNESIRKSLVAFGTLFNGITIKRAGSGTTIQSVGVPLAYAPRARFVQILQQSTAANVAEVQGGLPRMSFEWTGLTYDASRKLNTMQKTATTYKTLTFAIAPNLFSTGERITGAISTSTAYIVDQPSTTTIRVRDASGAFTDSETITGSTSNTTGSLASSGADTSDSSKVIYYWQRVPYNMDIALAVACDTTEDGLKIVEQILPYFTPEFTVSINDVQKHDIPIVLTDVSQEDQWEGASENERRLIIWTLNFQLKTYLYGPAKESVVVREAITQLYSKKIFSGLDDTQIAMETANIRTVQVPDPTTADADDSYTVTETQTDNI
;
A
#
# COMPACT_ATOMS: atom_id res chain seq x y z
N MET A 1 18.51 -1.78 -11.68
CA MET A 1 17.30 -0.91 -11.68
C MET A 1 16.02 -1.73 -11.91
N LEU A 2 16.08 -2.78 -12.71
CA LEU A 2 15.20 -3.96 -12.63
C LEU A 2 16.12 -5.14 -12.28
N GLY A 3 15.75 -6.03 -11.34
CA GLY A 3 16.62 -7.16 -10.99
C GLY A 3 16.43 -7.79 -9.61
N THR A 4 15.78 -7.10 -8.67
CA THR A 4 15.35 -7.72 -7.41
C THR A 4 13.88 -8.13 -7.54
N THR A 5 13.58 -9.40 -7.27
CA THR A 5 12.19 -9.88 -7.23
C THR A 5 11.46 -9.19 -6.07
N PHE A 6 10.36 -8.53 -6.37
CA PHE A 6 9.53 -7.83 -5.40
C PHE A 6 8.08 -8.20 -5.64
N TYR A 7 7.43 -8.77 -4.62
CA TYR A 7 6.06 -9.28 -4.71
C TYR A 7 5.32 -8.97 -3.41
N ASN A 8 4.55 -7.88 -3.41
CA ASN A 8 3.72 -7.47 -2.28
C ASN A 8 2.28 -7.97 -2.36
N GLU A 9 1.96 -8.74 -3.41
CA GLU A 9 0.62 -9.24 -3.65
C GLU A 9 -0.46 -8.15 -3.82
N SER A 10 -0.09 -6.88 -4.05
CA SER A 10 -1.05 -5.75 -4.10
C SER A 10 -2.19 -5.98 -5.10
N ILE A 11 -1.88 -6.52 -6.28
CA ILE A 11 -2.89 -6.92 -7.29
C ILE A 11 -3.77 -8.06 -6.77
N ARG A 12 -3.16 -9.11 -6.21
CA ARG A 12 -3.88 -10.27 -5.66
C ARG A 12 -4.82 -9.83 -4.52
N LYS A 13 -4.35 -9.00 -3.60
CA LYS A 13 -5.15 -8.45 -2.49
C LYS A 13 -6.33 -7.64 -3.01
N SER A 14 -6.12 -6.81 -4.04
CA SER A 14 -7.19 -6.05 -4.70
C SER A 14 -8.25 -6.98 -5.31
N LEU A 15 -7.84 -8.06 -5.99
CA LEU A 15 -8.75 -9.06 -6.57
C LEU A 15 -9.52 -9.85 -5.50
N VAL A 16 -8.86 -10.23 -4.40
CA VAL A 16 -9.51 -10.92 -3.29
C VAL A 16 -10.53 -10.02 -2.62
N ALA A 17 -10.17 -8.75 -2.35
CA ALA A 17 -11.09 -7.77 -1.78
C ALA A 17 -12.31 -7.56 -2.68
N PHE A 18 -12.11 -7.42 -4.00
CA PHE A 18 -13.21 -7.36 -4.96
C PHE A 18 -14.10 -8.61 -4.89
N GLY A 19 -13.51 -9.81 -4.93
CA GLY A 19 -14.26 -11.06 -4.89
C GLY A 19 -15.08 -11.23 -3.61
N THR A 20 -14.58 -10.75 -2.46
CA THR A 20 -15.34 -10.80 -1.19
C THR A 20 -16.61 -9.96 -1.20
N LEU A 21 -16.70 -8.91 -2.03
CA LEU A 21 -17.90 -8.07 -2.13
C LEU A 21 -19.09 -8.80 -2.75
N PHE A 22 -18.82 -9.73 -3.67
CA PHE A 22 -19.85 -10.47 -4.40
C PHE A 22 -20.08 -11.86 -3.81
N ASN A 23 -19.43 -12.17 -2.69
CA ASN A 23 -19.65 -13.43 -1.99
C ASN A 23 -20.96 -13.36 -1.17
N GLY A 24 -21.73 -14.44 -1.17
CA GLY A 24 -22.96 -14.54 -0.39
C GLY A 24 -24.22 -13.99 -1.06
N ILE A 25 -24.17 -13.68 -2.37
CA ILE A 25 -25.38 -13.33 -3.14
C ILE A 25 -26.28 -14.57 -3.24
N THR A 26 -27.57 -14.38 -2.95
CA THR A 26 -28.58 -15.44 -3.01
C THR A 26 -29.78 -14.97 -3.83
N ILE A 27 -30.40 -15.87 -4.58
CA ILE A 27 -31.65 -15.63 -5.28
C ILE A 27 -32.77 -16.45 -4.64
N LYS A 28 -33.98 -15.88 -4.65
CA LYS A 28 -35.19 -16.57 -4.20
C LYS A 28 -35.98 -17.05 -5.41
N ARG A 29 -36.26 -18.35 -5.46
CA ARG A 29 -37.15 -18.98 -6.44
C ARG A 29 -38.40 -19.50 -5.73
N ALA A 30 -39.56 -19.36 -6.38
CA ALA A 30 -40.77 -20.02 -5.91
C ALA A 30 -40.61 -21.53 -6.07
N GLY A 31 -40.70 -22.27 -4.96
CA GLY A 31 -40.71 -23.73 -4.97
C GLY A 31 -42.08 -24.27 -5.34
N SER A 32 -42.26 -25.59 -5.23
CA SER A 32 -43.61 -26.15 -5.35
C SER A 32 -44.43 -25.76 -4.10
N GLY A 33 -45.58 -25.12 -4.30
CA GLY A 33 -46.45 -24.60 -3.22
C GLY A 33 -46.02 -23.22 -2.69
N THR A 34 -46.11 -23.02 -1.37
CA THR A 34 -45.83 -21.74 -0.68
C THR A 34 -44.37 -21.57 -0.23
N THR A 35 -43.51 -22.55 -0.52
CA THR A 35 -42.12 -22.55 -0.07
C THR A 35 -41.24 -21.72 -0.98
N ILE A 36 -40.49 -20.78 -0.42
CA ILE A 36 -39.48 -19.99 -1.14
C ILE A 36 -38.12 -20.69 -0.97
N GLN A 37 -37.52 -21.13 -2.08
CA GLN A 37 -36.18 -21.71 -2.08
C GLN A 37 -35.14 -20.61 -2.26
N SER A 38 -34.13 -20.58 -1.38
CA SER A 38 -32.96 -19.72 -1.54
C SER A 38 -31.84 -20.49 -2.23
N VAL A 39 -31.33 -19.96 -3.34
CA VAL A 39 -30.23 -20.53 -4.11
C VAL A 39 -29.04 -19.59 -4.02
N GLY A 40 -27.90 -20.08 -3.53
CA GLY A 40 -26.66 -19.31 -3.49
C GLY A 40 -26.04 -19.21 -4.89
N VAL A 41 -25.52 -18.03 -5.23
CA VAL A 41 -24.84 -17.80 -6.49
C VAL A 41 -23.33 -17.96 -6.27
N PRO A 42 -22.70 -19.06 -6.73
CA PRO A 42 -21.28 -19.27 -6.56
C PRO A 42 -20.47 -18.27 -7.39
N LEU A 43 -19.33 -17.84 -6.84
CA LEU A 43 -18.39 -16.92 -7.48
C LEU A 43 -17.04 -17.62 -7.73
N ALA A 44 -16.50 -17.47 -8.94
CA ALA A 44 -15.18 -17.98 -9.29
C ALA A 44 -14.29 -16.91 -9.93
N TYR A 45 -12.98 -17.00 -9.72
CA TYR A 45 -12.01 -16.22 -10.51
C TYR A 45 -11.63 -17.04 -11.75
N ALA A 46 -12.14 -16.65 -12.92
CA ALA A 46 -11.89 -17.34 -14.17
C ALA A 46 -12.10 -16.38 -15.36
N PRO A 47 -11.31 -16.52 -16.43
CA PRO A 47 -11.54 -15.74 -17.64
C PRO A 47 -12.91 -16.02 -18.25
N ARG A 48 -13.56 -14.99 -18.84
CA ARG A 48 -14.90 -15.12 -19.43
C ARG A 48 -14.96 -16.24 -20.46
N ALA A 49 -13.98 -16.33 -21.36
CA ALA A 49 -13.95 -17.37 -22.39
C ALA A 49 -13.93 -18.79 -21.81
N ARG A 50 -13.11 -18.99 -20.75
CA ARG A 50 -13.06 -20.28 -20.05
C ARG A 50 -14.34 -20.54 -19.27
N PHE A 51 -14.93 -19.52 -18.67
CA PHE A 51 -16.19 -19.61 -17.95
C PHE A 51 -17.33 -20.08 -18.87
N VAL A 52 -17.49 -19.45 -20.03
CA VAL A 52 -18.50 -19.84 -21.03
C VAL A 52 -18.25 -21.25 -21.55
N GLN A 53 -17.00 -21.62 -21.82
CA GLN A 53 -16.66 -22.98 -22.25
C GLN A 53 -17.03 -24.03 -21.20
N ILE A 54 -16.82 -23.75 -19.90
CA ILE A 54 -17.22 -24.66 -18.82
C ILE A 54 -18.75 -24.82 -18.79
N LEU A 55 -19.51 -23.74 -18.99
CA LEU A 55 -20.98 -23.79 -19.03
C LEU A 55 -21.46 -24.63 -20.23
N GLN A 56 -20.89 -24.40 -21.41
CA GLN A 56 -21.17 -25.19 -22.62
C GLN A 56 -20.81 -26.68 -22.44
N GLN A 57 -19.63 -26.98 -21.89
CA GLN A 57 -19.18 -28.37 -21.71
C GLN A 57 -19.96 -29.11 -20.62
N SER A 58 -20.35 -28.44 -19.53
CA SER A 58 -21.17 -29.04 -18.46
C SER A 58 -22.57 -29.43 -18.94
N THR A 59 -22.99 -28.90 -20.08
CA THR A 59 -24.26 -29.22 -20.73
C THR A 59 -24.17 -30.53 -21.56
N ALA A 60 -22.96 -30.98 -21.90
CA ALA A 60 -22.73 -32.25 -22.57
C ALA A 60 -22.70 -33.40 -21.54
N ALA A 61 -23.66 -34.32 -21.65
CA ALA A 61 -23.91 -35.43 -20.73
C ALA A 61 -22.65 -36.13 -20.20
N ASN A 62 -22.41 -36.03 -18.88
CA ASN A 62 -21.45 -36.76 -17.99
C ASN A 62 -20.48 -35.91 -17.15
N VAL A 63 -20.67 -34.60 -17.02
CA VAL A 63 -19.96 -33.82 -15.98
C VAL A 63 -20.89 -33.64 -14.78
N ALA A 64 -20.40 -33.94 -13.57
CA ALA A 64 -21.17 -33.83 -12.33
C ALA A 64 -21.96 -32.51 -12.28
N GLU A 65 -23.29 -32.58 -12.01
CA GLU A 65 -24.25 -31.44 -11.98
C GLU A 65 -23.76 -30.22 -11.18
N VAL A 66 -22.81 -30.41 -10.27
CA VAL A 66 -22.17 -29.38 -9.45
C VAL A 66 -21.38 -28.34 -10.27
N GLN A 67 -20.84 -28.69 -11.45
CA GLN A 67 -20.02 -27.76 -12.25
C GLN A 67 -20.80 -26.90 -13.25
N GLY A 68 -22.01 -27.33 -13.64
CA GLY A 68 -22.87 -26.64 -14.62
C GLY A 68 -24.09 -25.91 -14.06
N GLY A 69 -24.30 -25.90 -12.74
CA GLY A 69 -25.45 -25.25 -12.12
C GLY A 69 -25.47 -23.73 -12.30
N LEU A 70 -26.60 -23.21 -12.78
CA LEU A 70 -26.92 -21.79 -12.91
C LEU A 70 -27.94 -21.37 -11.82
N PRO A 71 -27.87 -20.13 -11.30
CA PRO A 71 -26.99 -19.04 -11.69
C PRO A 71 -25.56 -19.19 -11.14
N ARG A 72 -24.57 -18.59 -11.83
CA ARG A 72 -23.18 -18.53 -11.37
C ARG A 72 -22.53 -17.22 -11.79
N MET A 73 -21.57 -16.75 -11.00
CA MET A 73 -20.74 -15.60 -11.31
C MET A 73 -19.28 -15.99 -11.52
N SER A 74 -18.62 -15.29 -12.42
CA SER A 74 -17.17 -15.30 -12.55
C SER A 74 -16.65 -13.88 -12.71
N PHE A 75 -15.41 -13.63 -12.29
CA PHE A 75 -14.75 -12.36 -12.55
C PHE A 75 -13.32 -12.56 -13.01
N GLU A 76 -12.85 -11.62 -13.82
CA GLU A 76 -11.48 -11.52 -14.27
C GLU A 76 -11.03 -10.06 -14.30
N TRP A 77 -9.72 -9.84 -14.14
CA TRP A 77 -9.14 -8.56 -14.52
C TRP A 77 -8.97 -8.51 -16.05
N THR A 78 -9.24 -7.35 -16.64
CA THR A 78 -9.19 -7.15 -18.09
C THR A 78 -8.03 -6.25 -18.49
N GLY A 79 -7.68 -5.28 -17.64
CA GLY A 79 -6.66 -4.29 -17.93
C GLY A 79 -6.08 -3.62 -16.70
N LEU A 80 -4.92 -3.01 -16.89
CA LEU A 80 -4.27 -2.15 -15.90
C LEU A 80 -3.67 -0.96 -16.61
N THR A 81 -4.15 0.24 -16.29
CA THR A 81 -3.74 1.49 -16.91
C THR A 81 -3.16 2.44 -15.88
N TYR A 82 -2.12 3.18 -16.25
CA TYR A 82 -1.51 4.17 -15.37
C TYR A 82 -2.39 5.42 -15.27
N ASP A 83 -2.62 5.90 -14.05
CA ASP A 83 -3.45 7.09 -13.82
C ASP A 83 -2.59 8.30 -13.43
N ALA A 84 -2.27 9.13 -14.41
CA ALA A 84 -1.46 10.33 -14.22
C ALA A 84 -2.13 11.40 -13.34
N SER A 85 -3.47 11.39 -13.21
CA SER A 85 -4.22 12.42 -12.47
C SER A 85 -4.03 12.31 -10.95
N ARG A 86 -3.77 11.10 -10.45
CA ARG A 86 -3.56 10.80 -9.02
C ARG A 86 -2.09 10.77 -8.63
N LYS A 87 -1.19 11.22 -9.51
CA LYS A 87 0.24 11.25 -9.24
C LYS A 87 0.55 12.33 -8.21
N LEU A 88 0.94 11.90 -7.01
CA LEU A 88 1.47 12.79 -5.97
C LEU A 88 2.85 13.35 -6.38
N ASN A 89 3.16 14.56 -5.93
CA ASN A 89 4.47 15.17 -6.17
C ASN A 89 5.55 14.40 -5.39
N THR A 90 6.66 14.07 -6.05
CA THR A 90 7.78 13.23 -5.56
C THR A 90 8.64 13.84 -4.45
N MET A 91 8.18 14.92 -3.82
CA MET A 91 8.94 15.66 -2.81
C MET A 91 8.72 15.15 -1.37
N GLN A 92 7.66 14.40 -1.09
CA GLN A 92 7.42 13.85 0.25
C GLN A 92 7.93 12.41 0.35
N LYS A 93 9.05 12.23 1.05
CA LYS A 93 9.59 10.94 1.47
C LYS A 93 9.16 10.68 2.92
N THR A 94 8.40 9.62 3.16
CA THR A 94 8.13 9.16 4.53
C THR A 94 9.26 8.21 4.93
N ALA A 95 10.01 8.58 5.97
CA ALA A 95 11.07 7.79 6.56
C ALA A 95 10.61 7.34 7.94
N THR A 96 10.66 6.03 8.22
CA THR A 96 10.53 5.52 9.58
C THR A 96 11.94 5.19 10.06
N THR A 97 12.42 5.93 11.06
CA THR A 97 13.73 5.73 11.67
C THR A 97 13.56 4.90 12.94
N TYR A 98 14.42 3.90 13.14
CA TYR A 98 14.48 3.18 14.41
C TYR A 98 15.18 4.06 15.46
N LYS A 99 14.78 3.96 16.72
CA LYS A 99 15.49 4.60 17.84
C LYS A 99 16.19 3.53 18.68
N THR A 100 17.39 3.82 19.15
CA THR A 100 18.14 2.98 20.09
C THR A 100 18.08 3.61 21.46
N LEU A 101 17.49 2.88 22.41
CA LEU A 101 17.48 3.27 23.82
C LEU A 101 18.61 2.55 24.55
N THR A 102 19.43 3.32 25.26
CA THR A 102 20.55 2.83 26.06
C THR A 102 20.24 2.96 27.54
N PHE A 103 20.31 1.85 28.27
CA PHE A 103 20.08 1.78 29.72
C PHE A 103 21.36 2.04 30.51
N ALA A 104 21.23 2.67 31.68
CA ALA A 104 22.35 2.92 32.60
C ALA A 104 22.91 1.62 33.20
N ILE A 105 22.01 0.65 33.45
CA ILE A 105 22.31 -0.68 33.98
C ILE A 105 21.48 -1.67 33.19
N ALA A 106 22.04 -2.86 32.91
CA ALA A 106 21.33 -3.93 32.21
C ALA A 106 20.00 -4.27 32.93
N PRO A 107 18.83 -4.01 32.31
CA PRO A 107 17.55 -4.39 32.89
C PRO A 107 17.28 -5.88 32.70
N ASN A 108 16.20 -6.39 33.30
CA ASN A 108 15.68 -7.71 32.93
C ASN A 108 15.26 -7.71 31.45
N LEU A 109 15.10 -8.91 30.86
CA LEU A 109 14.78 -9.02 29.44
C LEU A 109 13.35 -8.51 29.17
N PHE A 110 13.26 -7.58 28.23
CA PHE A 110 11.99 -7.15 27.67
C PHE A 110 11.54 -8.13 26.59
N SER A 111 10.23 -8.20 26.32
CA SER A 111 9.68 -9.05 25.26
C SER A 111 9.70 -8.34 23.91
N THR A 112 10.23 -8.99 22.87
CA THR A 112 10.19 -8.45 21.51
C THR A 112 8.76 -8.18 21.07
N GLY A 113 8.51 -6.98 20.51
CA GLY A 113 7.19 -6.54 20.06
C GLY A 113 6.31 -5.93 21.15
N GLU A 114 6.74 -5.91 22.42
CA GLU A 114 5.95 -5.29 23.48
C GLU A 114 5.98 -3.75 23.40
N ARG A 115 4.92 -3.12 23.94
CA ARG A 115 4.86 -1.67 24.10
C ARG A 115 5.61 -1.26 25.35
N ILE A 116 6.51 -0.30 25.21
CA ILE A 116 7.18 0.36 26.33
C ILE A 116 6.61 1.76 26.56
N THR A 117 6.72 2.26 27.78
CA THR A 117 6.30 3.62 28.15
C THR A 117 7.35 4.26 29.04
N GLY A 118 7.74 5.49 28.72
CA GLY A 118 8.60 6.32 29.56
C GLY A 118 7.82 6.94 30.71
N ALA A 119 8.35 6.83 31.94
CA ALA A 119 7.69 7.34 33.14
C ALA A 119 7.63 8.88 33.19
N ILE A 120 8.60 9.56 32.58
CA ILE A 120 8.70 11.03 32.61
C ILE A 120 8.20 11.62 31.29
N SER A 121 8.69 11.11 30.17
CA SER A 121 8.34 11.60 28.83
C SER A 121 6.92 11.22 28.41
N THR A 122 6.33 10.19 29.02
CA THR A 122 5.09 9.51 28.56
C THR A 122 5.17 8.94 27.14
N SER A 123 6.35 8.99 26.53
CA SER A 123 6.59 8.47 25.18
C SER A 123 6.38 6.96 25.16
N THR A 124 5.70 6.49 24.12
CA THR A 124 5.47 5.07 23.89
C THR A 124 6.20 4.63 22.63
N ALA A 125 6.72 3.41 22.62
CA ALA A 125 7.34 2.80 21.46
C ALA A 125 7.18 1.27 21.51
N TYR A 126 7.46 0.59 20.40
CA TYR A 126 7.44 -0.88 20.34
C TYR A 126 8.85 -1.44 20.21
N ILE A 127 9.18 -2.47 20.98
CA ILE A 127 10.49 -3.12 20.95
C ILE A 127 10.64 -3.94 19.66
N VAL A 128 11.77 -3.78 18.97
CA VAL A 128 12.12 -4.52 17.76
C VAL A 128 13.10 -5.64 18.08
N ASP A 129 14.19 -5.31 18.77
CA ASP A 129 15.22 -6.24 19.20
C ASP A 129 16.04 -5.67 20.37
N GLN A 130 16.89 -6.52 20.96
CA GLN A 130 17.81 -6.17 22.03
C GLN A 130 19.23 -6.51 21.56
N PRO A 131 19.92 -5.58 20.85
CA PRO A 131 21.21 -5.88 20.25
C PRO A 131 22.35 -6.06 21.28
N SER A 132 22.19 -5.52 22.50
CA SER A 132 23.08 -5.80 23.63
C SER A 132 22.26 -5.93 24.93
N THR A 133 22.91 -6.31 26.02
CA THR A 133 22.28 -6.40 27.35
C THR A 133 21.87 -5.03 27.93
N THR A 134 22.35 -3.93 27.35
CA THR A 134 22.11 -2.55 27.81
C THR A 134 21.42 -1.69 26.77
N THR A 135 21.16 -2.21 25.56
CA THR A 135 20.54 -1.45 24.47
C THR A 135 19.35 -2.18 23.90
N ILE A 136 18.32 -1.43 23.56
CA ILE A 136 17.15 -1.93 22.84
C ILE A 136 16.89 -1.05 21.64
N ARG A 137 16.45 -1.64 20.53
CA ARG A 137 15.90 -0.84 19.43
C ARG A 137 14.39 -0.82 19.50
N VAL A 138 13.85 0.35 19.28
CA VAL A 138 12.42 0.63 19.33
C VAL A 138 11.98 1.29 18.03
N ARG A 139 10.73 1.04 17.66
CA ARG A 139 10.07 1.64 16.50
C ARG A 139 8.80 2.37 16.93
N ASP A 140 8.34 3.24 16.04
CA ASP A 140 7.08 3.99 16.20
C ASP A 140 7.02 4.75 17.53
N ALA A 141 8.14 5.36 17.91
CA ALA A 141 8.20 6.17 19.11
C ALA A 141 7.30 7.41 18.95
N SER A 142 6.41 7.64 19.91
CA SER A 142 5.49 8.79 19.90
C SER A 142 6.16 10.13 20.23
N GLY A 143 7.43 10.11 20.64
CA GLY A 143 8.23 11.27 21.04
C GLY A 143 9.66 10.86 21.42
N ALA A 144 10.44 11.82 21.91
CA ALA A 144 11.76 11.55 22.49
C ALA A 144 11.62 11.00 23.92
N PHE A 145 12.54 10.11 24.31
CA PHE A 145 12.67 9.66 25.69
C PHE A 145 13.66 10.58 26.43
N THR A 146 13.37 10.90 27.68
CA THR A 146 14.22 11.77 28.50
C THR A 146 15.35 10.98 29.15
N ASP A 147 16.55 11.54 29.19
CA ASP A 147 17.69 10.92 29.89
C ASP A 147 17.35 10.60 31.35
N SER A 148 17.93 9.51 31.87
CA SER A 148 17.69 8.97 33.22
C SER A 148 16.25 8.50 33.50
N GLU A 149 15.33 8.51 32.54
CA GLU A 149 13.95 8.08 32.82
C GLU A 149 13.80 6.56 32.92
N THR A 150 12.79 6.12 33.65
CA THR A 150 12.44 4.69 33.75
C THR A 150 11.49 4.31 32.63
N ILE A 151 11.89 3.31 31.84
CA ILE A 151 11.06 2.67 30.83
C ILE A 151 10.38 1.44 31.43
N THR A 152 9.08 1.28 31.17
CA THR A 152 8.30 0.13 31.64
C THR A 152 7.69 -0.62 30.45
N GLY A 153 7.90 -1.95 30.40
CA GLY A 153 7.28 -2.83 29.42
C GLY A 153 5.87 -3.26 29.82
N SER A 154 4.92 -3.18 28.88
CA SER A 154 3.50 -3.45 29.16
C SER A 154 3.15 -4.93 29.33
N THR A 155 3.97 -5.85 28.81
CA THR A 155 3.69 -7.30 28.87
C THR A 155 4.64 -7.99 29.85
N SER A 156 5.92 -7.61 29.85
CA SER A 156 6.94 -8.15 30.75
C SER A 156 6.92 -7.52 32.14
N ASN A 157 6.25 -6.37 32.33
CA ASN A 157 6.34 -5.51 33.53
C ASN A 157 7.79 -5.16 33.94
N THR A 158 8.74 -5.35 33.03
CA THR A 158 10.14 -5.06 33.28
C THR A 158 10.35 -3.56 33.29
N THR A 159 11.18 -3.09 34.21
CA THR A 159 11.59 -1.69 34.30
C THR A 159 13.09 -1.56 34.09
N GLY A 160 13.50 -0.49 33.40
CA GLY A 160 14.91 -0.16 33.19
C GLY A 160 15.11 1.35 33.13
N SER A 161 16.11 1.86 33.84
CA SER A 161 16.47 3.28 33.79
C SER A 161 17.41 3.56 32.63
N LEU A 162 17.04 4.53 31.82
CA LEU A 162 17.83 5.06 30.71
C LEU A 162 19.14 5.69 31.21
N ALA A 163 20.14 5.76 30.32
CA ALA A 163 21.43 6.38 30.60
C ALA A 163 21.27 7.87 30.98
N SER A 164 22.25 8.41 31.70
CA SER A 164 22.22 9.80 32.17
C SER A 164 22.53 10.86 31.10
N SER A 165 22.90 10.41 29.90
CA SER A 165 23.17 11.26 28.74
C SER A 165 23.15 10.41 27.47
N GLY A 166 22.49 10.88 26.41
CA GLY A 166 22.46 10.19 25.13
C GLY A 166 21.70 8.86 25.19
N ALA A 167 20.66 8.80 26.01
CA ALA A 167 19.91 7.57 26.21
C ALA A 167 18.95 7.26 25.07
N ASP A 168 18.43 8.28 24.39
CA ASP A 168 17.65 8.16 23.16
C ASP A 168 18.52 8.62 21.98
N THR A 169 18.84 7.69 21.08
CA THR A 169 19.62 7.99 19.87
C THR A 169 18.88 7.44 18.66
N SER A 170 18.64 8.27 17.64
CA SER A 170 18.08 7.75 16.40
C SER A 170 19.11 6.88 15.68
N ASP A 171 18.73 5.64 15.38
CA ASP A 171 19.56 4.70 14.64
C ASP A 171 19.63 5.16 13.18
N SER A 172 20.69 5.91 12.86
CA SER A 172 21.00 6.41 11.52
C SER A 172 21.43 5.31 10.53
N SER A 173 21.58 4.06 10.99
CA SER A 173 22.13 2.98 10.16
C SER A 173 21.17 2.47 9.09
N LYS A 174 19.85 2.66 9.28
CA LYS A 174 18.82 2.19 8.34
C LYS A 174 17.63 3.14 8.28
N VAL A 175 17.57 3.95 7.23
CA VAL A 175 16.31 4.57 6.80
C VAL A 175 15.74 3.77 5.64
N ILE A 176 14.57 3.19 5.86
CA ILE A 176 13.81 2.52 4.81
C ILE A 176 12.92 3.58 4.16
N TYR A 177 13.19 3.85 2.88
CA TYR A 177 12.32 4.69 2.07
C TYR A 177 11.32 3.80 1.34
N TYR A 178 10.04 4.00 1.62
CA TYR A 178 8.98 3.49 0.76
C TYR A 178 8.86 4.41 -0.45
N TRP A 179 8.77 3.83 -1.64
CA TRP A 179 8.39 4.60 -2.81
C TRP A 179 6.97 5.11 -2.64
N GLN A 180 6.75 6.33 -3.10
CA GLN A 180 5.42 6.87 -3.25
C GLN A 180 4.56 5.93 -4.09
N ARG A 181 3.29 5.85 -3.71
CA ARG A 181 2.28 5.03 -4.36
C ARG A 181 2.19 5.40 -5.83
N VAL A 182 2.29 4.40 -6.70
CA VAL A 182 2.07 4.59 -8.13
C VAL A 182 0.60 4.27 -8.43
N PRO A 183 -0.22 5.26 -8.82
CA PRO A 183 -1.64 5.05 -9.07
C PRO A 183 -1.86 4.27 -10.38
N TYR A 184 -2.69 3.25 -10.32
CA TYR A 184 -3.18 2.51 -11.48
C TYR A 184 -4.71 2.37 -11.42
N ASN A 185 -5.34 2.31 -12.57
CA ASN A 185 -6.73 1.93 -12.75
C ASN A 185 -6.73 0.47 -13.24
N MET A 186 -7.31 -0.42 -12.44
CA MET A 186 -7.46 -1.83 -12.75
C MET A 186 -8.89 -2.09 -13.19
N ASP A 187 -9.05 -2.56 -14.40
CA ASP A 187 -10.35 -2.88 -14.97
C ASP A 187 -10.68 -4.35 -14.68
N ILE A 188 -11.88 -4.60 -14.17
CA ILE A 188 -12.39 -5.93 -13.81
C ILE A 188 -13.75 -6.13 -14.46
N ALA A 189 -13.95 -7.29 -15.08
CA ALA A 189 -15.24 -7.71 -15.61
C ALA A 189 -15.83 -8.80 -14.71
N LEU A 190 -17.03 -8.57 -14.19
CA LEU A 190 -17.87 -9.56 -13.50
C LEU A 190 -18.91 -10.09 -14.49
N ALA A 191 -18.86 -11.38 -14.80
CA ALA A 191 -19.84 -12.06 -15.63
C ALA A 191 -20.81 -12.87 -14.75
N VAL A 192 -22.11 -12.63 -14.91
CA VAL A 192 -23.19 -13.38 -14.26
C VAL A 192 -23.90 -14.21 -15.33
N ALA A 193 -23.87 -15.54 -15.22
CA ALA A 193 -24.60 -16.44 -16.09
C ALA A 193 -25.90 -16.91 -15.42
N CYS A 194 -27.00 -16.90 -16.16
CA CYS A 194 -28.32 -17.35 -15.70
C CYS A 194 -29.15 -17.94 -16.86
N ASP A 195 -30.05 -18.87 -16.53
CA ASP A 195 -31.01 -19.45 -17.48
C ASP A 195 -32.19 -18.51 -17.78
N THR A 196 -32.61 -17.73 -16.77
CA THR A 196 -33.76 -16.82 -16.87
C THR A 196 -33.32 -15.37 -16.72
N THR A 197 -33.96 -14.47 -17.47
CA THR A 197 -33.69 -13.02 -17.36
C THR A 197 -34.04 -12.51 -15.97
N GLU A 198 -35.08 -13.07 -15.34
CA GLU A 198 -35.53 -12.69 -13.99
C GLU A 198 -34.46 -12.95 -12.93
N ASP A 199 -33.80 -14.12 -12.97
CA ASP A 199 -32.74 -14.43 -12.02
C ASP A 199 -31.53 -13.51 -12.20
N GLY A 200 -31.22 -13.15 -13.46
CA GLY A 200 -30.21 -12.13 -13.75
C GLY A 200 -30.55 -10.77 -13.16
N LEU A 201 -31.79 -10.30 -13.35
CA LEU A 201 -32.26 -9.04 -12.78
C LEU A 201 -32.20 -9.03 -11.26
N LYS A 202 -32.63 -10.11 -10.57
CA LYS A 202 -32.55 -10.21 -9.10
C LYS A 202 -31.12 -10.09 -8.57
N ILE A 203 -30.13 -10.61 -9.30
CA ILE A 203 -28.72 -10.51 -8.92
C ILE A 203 -28.21 -9.09 -9.16
N VAL A 204 -28.49 -8.53 -10.34
CA VAL A 204 -28.06 -7.19 -10.72
C VAL A 204 -28.65 -6.14 -9.77
N GLU A 205 -29.93 -6.21 -9.44
CA GLU A 205 -30.59 -5.29 -8.50
C GLU A 205 -30.02 -5.37 -7.06
N GLN A 206 -29.42 -6.50 -6.65
CA GLN A 206 -28.72 -6.59 -5.37
C GLN A 206 -27.35 -5.91 -5.41
N ILE A 207 -26.75 -5.76 -6.58
CA ILE A 207 -25.42 -5.20 -6.76
C ILE A 207 -25.49 -3.68 -6.97
N LEU A 208 -26.33 -3.22 -7.92
CA LEU A 208 -26.30 -1.84 -8.41
C LEU A 208 -26.48 -0.76 -7.33
N PRO A 209 -27.39 -0.88 -6.36
CA PRO A 209 -27.64 0.19 -5.38
C PRO A 209 -26.42 0.53 -4.51
N TYR A 210 -25.45 -0.37 -4.37
CA TYR A 210 -24.24 -0.13 -3.56
C TYR A 210 -23.20 0.74 -4.27
N PHE A 211 -23.31 0.96 -5.58
CA PHE A 211 -22.34 1.72 -6.38
C PHE A 211 -22.92 3.10 -6.76
N THR A 212 -22.77 4.09 -5.87
CA THR A 212 -23.33 5.45 -6.05
C THR A 212 -22.29 6.56 -5.83
N PRO A 213 -21.42 6.89 -6.82
CA PRO A 213 -21.00 6.16 -8.02
C PRO A 213 -19.79 5.24 -7.78
N GLU A 214 -19.20 5.29 -6.59
CA GLU A 214 -18.04 4.49 -6.20
C GLU A 214 -18.25 3.86 -4.82
N PHE A 215 -17.78 2.64 -4.66
CA PHE A 215 -17.78 1.90 -3.40
C PHE A 215 -16.34 1.76 -2.91
N THR A 216 -16.04 2.24 -1.71
CA THR A 216 -14.66 2.25 -1.17
C THR A 216 -14.40 1.05 -0.27
N VAL A 217 -13.33 0.32 -0.55
CA VAL A 217 -12.84 -0.77 0.30
C VAL A 217 -11.45 -0.45 0.83
N SER A 218 -11.26 -0.58 2.14
CA SER A 218 -9.93 -0.49 2.75
C SER A 218 -9.16 -1.80 2.57
N ILE A 219 -7.98 -1.74 1.95
CA ILE A 219 -7.05 -2.86 1.86
C ILE A 219 -5.82 -2.59 2.71
N ASN A 220 -5.39 -3.62 3.45
CA ASN A 220 -4.11 -3.59 4.16
C ASN A 220 -3.01 -4.16 3.27
N ASP A 221 -2.23 -3.29 2.63
CA ASP A 221 -1.01 -3.68 1.90
C ASP A 221 0.25 -3.24 2.69
N VAL A 222 1.32 -2.78 2.03
CA VAL A 222 2.48 -2.14 2.70
C VAL A 222 2.03 -1.01 3.63
N GLN A 223 0.97 -0.30 3.23
CA GLN A 223 0.27 0.67 4.05
C GLN A 223 -1.24 0.50 3.82
N LYS A 224 -2.03 0.63 4.90
CA LYS A 224 -3.49 0.66 4.82
C LYS A 224 -3.94 1.81 3.90
N HIS A 225 -4.82 1.49 2.97
CA HIS A 225 -5.38 2.49 2.06
C HIS A 225 -6.72 2.07 1.51
N ASP A 226 -7.51 3.06 1.10
CA ASP A 226 -8.83 2.85 0.53
C ASP A 226 -8.73 2.80 -1.00
N ILE A 227 -9.41 1.82 -1.58
CA ILE A 227 -9.53 1.62 -3.02
C ILE A 227 -11.00 1.86 -3.37
N PRO A 228 -11.31 2.94 -4.10
CA PRO A 228 -12.64 3.13 -4.68
C PRO A 228 -12.81 2.22 -5.90
N ILE A 229 -13.99 1.61 -5.96
CA ILE A 229 -14.44 0.74 -7.04
C ILE A 229 -15.60 1.45 -7.73
N VAL A 230 -15.42 1.78 -9.01
CA VAL A 230 -16.40 2.48 -9.83
C VAL A 230 -17.07 1.47 -10.74
N LEU A 231 -18.39 1.47 -10.82
CA LEU A 231 -19.11 0.74 -11.87
C LEU A 231 -19.13 1.59 -13.14
N THR A 232 -18.55 1.08 -14.22
CA THR A 232 -18.44 1.79 -15.50
C THR A 232 -19.64 1.50 -16.39
N ASP A 233 -19.99 0.22 -16.54
CA ASP A 233 -21.01 -0.23 -17.48
C ASP A 233 -21.64 -1.56 -17.04
N VAL A 234 -22.87 -1.80 -17.50
CA VAL A 234 -23.60 -3.06 -17.34
C VAL A 234 -24.21 -3.43 -18.69
N SER A 235 -23.82 -4.57 -19.24
CA SER A 235 -24.33 -5.08 -20.51
C SER A 235 -24.91 -6.49 -20.34
N GLN A 236 -25.86 -6.84 -21.21
CA GLN A 236 -26.47 -8.17 -21.27
C GLN A 236 -26.24 -8.75 -22.66
N GLU A 237 -25.78 -10.00 -22.70
CA GLU A 237 -25.69 -10.81 -23.91
C GLU A 237 -26.63 -12.02 -23.76
N ASP A 238 -27.31 -12.36 -24.85
CA ASP A 238 -28.18 -13.54 -24.92
C ASP A 238 -27.63 -14.47 -26.00
N GLN A 239 -27.10 -15.61 -25.58
CA GLN A 239 -26.57 -16.62 -26.48
C GLN A 239 -27.61 -17.71 -26.66
N TRP A 240 -27.94 -17.94 -27.93
CA TRP A 240 -28.87 -18.97 -28.37
C TRP A 240 -28.10 -20.12 -28.99
N GLU A 241 -28.25 -21.31 -28.43
CA GLU A 241 -27.60 -22.53 -28.95
C GLU A 241 -28.66 -23.63 -29.16
N GLY A 242 -28.78 -24.15 -30.39
CA GLY A 242 -29.60 -25.33 -30.70
C GLY A 242 -30.18 -25.38 -32.12
N ALA A 243 -30.27 -26.60 -32.68
CA ALA A 243 -31.07 -26.91 -33.87
C ALA A 243 -32.40 -27.55 -33.43
N SER A 244 -33.43 -26.71 -33.26
CA SER A 244 -34.86 -27.00 -33.14
C SER A 244 -35.41 -27.98 -32.09
N GLU A 245 -34.64 -28.89 -31.48
CA GLU A 245 -35.14 -29.88 -30.50
C GLU A 245 -34.49 -29.82 -29.10
N ASN A 246 -33.36 -29.13 -28.95
CA ASN A 246 -32.67 -28.90 -27.66
C ASN A 246 -32.30 -27.41 -27.50
N GLU A 247 -33.29 -26.55 -27.69
CA GLU A 247 -33.12 -25.10 -27.62
C GLU A 247 -32.82 -24.66 -26.19
N ARG A 248 -31.61 -24.13 -25.95
CA ARG A 248 -31.20 -23.64 -24.63
C ARG A 248 -30.68 -22.22 -24.73
N ARG A 249 -31.22 -21.37 -23.86
CA ARG A 249 -30.90 -19.95 -23.76
C ARG A 249 -29.90 -19.73 -22.63
N LEU A 250 -28.75 -19.13 -22.94
CA LEU A 250 -27.77 -18.72 -21.94
C LEU A 250 -27.67 -17.20 -21.93
N ILE A 251 -28.06 -16.60 -20.81
CA ILE A 251 -27.97 -15.15 -20.64
C ILE A 251 -26.75 -14.82 -19.78
N ILE A 252 -25.92 -13.90 -20.27
CA ILE A 252 -24.73 -13.45 -19.58
C ILE A 252 -24.79 -11.94 -19.38
N TRP A 253 -24.86 -11.52 -18.13
CA TRP A 253 -24.68 -10.13 -17.73
C TRP A 253 -23.21 -9.84 -17.48
N THR A 254 -22.70 -8.72 -17.97
CA THR A 254 -21.31 -8.29 -17.80
C THR A 254 -21.30 -6.92 -17.15
N LEU A 255 -20.77 -6.86 -15.92
CA LEU A 255 -20.60 -5.64 -15.16
C LEU A 255 -19.12 -5.27 -15.19
N ASN A 256 -18.80 -4.11 -15.75
CA ASN A 256 -17.44 -3.59 -15.86
C ASN A 256 -17.16 -2.65 -14.71
N PHE A 257 -16.15 -2.96 -13.91
CA PHE A 257 -15.71 -2.16 -12.77
C PHE A 257 -14.30 -1.63 -13.01
N GLN A 258 -14.03 -0.43 -12.49
CA GLN A 258 -12.71 0.15 -12.43
C GLN A 258 -12.29 0.37 -10.98
N LEU A 259 -11.19 -0.27 -10.59
CA LEU A 259 -10.60 -0.18 -9.26
C LEU A 259 -9.41 0.77 -9.31
N LYS A 260 -9.45 1.83 -8.49
CA LYS A 260 -8.34 2.79 -8.39
C LYS A 260 -7.30 2.30 -7.40
N THR A 261 -6.47 1.33 -7.79
CA THR A 261 -5.45 0.72 -6.93
C THR A 261 -4.11 1.49 -6.93
N TYR A 262 -3.22 1.11 -6.02
CA TYR A 262 -1.85 1.62 -5.93
C TYR A 262 -0.86 0.47 -5.98
N LEU A 263 0.20 0.62 -6.76
CA LEU A 263 1.34 -0.29 -6.77
C LEU A 263 2.56 0.37 -6.12
N TYR A 264 3.37 -0.46 -5.48
CA TYR A 264 4.59 -0.04 -4.81
C TYR A 264 5.81 -0.59 -5.55
N GLY A 265 6.85 0.24 -5.65
CA GLY A 265 8.18 -0.22 -6.09
C GLY A 265 8.94 -0.91 -4.95
N PRO A 266 10.06 -1.59 -5.26
CA PRO A 266 10.89 -2.27 -4.26
C PRO A 266 11.51 -1.27 -3.28
N ALA A 267 11.35 -1.45 -1.97
CA ALA A 267 11.89 -0.52 -0.97
C ALA A 267 13.40 -0.26 -1.18
N LYS A 268 13.84 0.98 -0.97
CA LYS A 268 15.27 1.34 -0.96
C LYS A 268 15.71 1.60 0.47
N GLU A 269 16.77 0.92 0.88
CA GLU A 269 17.52 1.28 2.08
C GLU A 269 18.55 2.34 1.68
N SER A 270 18.58 3.47 2.40
CA SER A 270 19.66 4.45 2.27
C SER A 270 20.06 4.90 3.66
N VAL A 271 21.36 5.11 3.84
CA VAL A 271 21.88 5.80 5.02
C VAL A 271 21.34 7.24 5.00
N VAL A 272 21.18 7.84 6.18
CA VAL A 272 20.78 9.26 6.32
C VAL A 272 21.78 10.13 5.55
N VAL A 273 21.28 10.99 4.65
CA VAL A 273 22.12 11.94 3.90
C VAL A 273 22.39 13.14 4.80
N ARG A 274 23.66 13.37 5.17
CA ARG A 274 24.09 14.43 6.11
C ARG A 274 24.71 15.66 5.45
N GLU A 275 24.89 15.67 4.13
CA GLU A 275 25.61 16.74 3.41
C GLU A 275 24.72 17.40 2.36
N ALA A 276 24.74 18.74 2.32
CA ALA A 276 24.15 19.53 1.25
C ALA A 276 25.27 20.27 0.51
N ILE A 277 25.45 19.96 -0.77
CA ILE A 277 26.39 20.68 -1.64
C ILE A 277 25.59 21.79 -2.33
N THR A 278 25.89 23.05 -1.99
CA THR A 278 25.36 24.21 -2.70
C THR A 278 26.44 24.78 -3.61
N GLN A 279 26.15 24.82 -4.91
CA GLN A 279 27.00 25.50 -5.88
C GLN A 279 26.43 26.90 -6.11
N LEU A 280 27.06 27.91 -5.54
CA LEU A 280 26.75 29.29 -5.86
C LEU A 280 27.56 29.71 -7.08
N TYR A 281 26.87 30.03 -8.17
CA TYR A 281 27.47 30.80 -9.25
C TYR A 281 27.57 32.25 -8.78
N SER A 282 28.81 32.71 -8.51
CA SER A 282 29.08 34.11 -8.20
C SER A 282 28.63 34.99 -9.37
N LYS A 283 27.48 35.66 -9.21
CA LYS A 283 26.98 36.67 -10.14
C LYS A 283 27.70 37.99 -9.88
N LYS A 284 28.99 38.08 -10.20
CA LYS A 284 29.68 39.37 -10.42
C LYS A 284 29.63 39.73 -11.90
N ILE A 285 28.43 39.96 -12.42
CA ILE A 285 28.23 40.71 -13.66
C ILE A 285 27.08 41.68 -13.37
N PHE A 286 27.31 42.99 -13.51
CA PHE A 286 26.41 44.13 -13.23
C PHE A 286 26.47 44.78 -11.84
N SER A 287 27.64 45.28 -11.42
CA SER A 287 27.72 46.63 -10.81
C SER A 287 29.13 47.19 -10.94
N GLY A 288 29.32 48.14 -11.86
CA GLY A 288 30.57 48.90 -12.02
C GLY A 288 31.63 48.18 -12.83
N LEU A 289 31.63 48.39 -14.14
CA LEU A 289 32.75 48.05 -15.01
C LEU A 289 33.82 49.15 -14.85
N ASP A 290 34.99 48.79 -14.35
CA ASP A 290 36.26 49.48 -14.65
C ASP A 290 37.12 48.52 -15.49
N ASP A 291 37.53 48.99 -16.66
CA ASP A 291 37.84 48.19 -17.86
C ASP A 291 39.29 47.64 -17.96
N THR A 292 40.00 47.41 -16.85
CA THR A 292 41.46 47.08 -16.90
C THR A 292 41.94 45.87 -16.07
N GLN A 293 41.07 44.94 -15.71
CA GLN A 293 41.47 43.67 -15.05
C GLN A 293 40.65 42.48 -15.58
N ILE A 294 40.80 42.16 -16.86
CA ILE A 294 40.39 40.86 -17.41
C ILE A 294 41.51 39.86 -17.09
N ALA A 295 41.53 39.37 -15.85
CA ALA A 295 42.11 38.07 -15.54
C ALA A 295 40.92 37.15 -15.23
N MET A 296 40.59 36.32 -16.21
CA MET A 296 39.53 35.32 -16.07
C MET A 296 39.99 34.26 -15.07
N GLU A 297 39.39 34.29 -13.88
CA GLU A 297 39.35 33.12 -13.02
C GLU A 297 37.90 32.89 -12.63
N THR A 298 37.28 31.93 -13.32
CA THR A 298 36.00 31.38 -12.90
C THR A 298 36.25 30.57 -11.63
N ALA A 299 36.30 31.25 -10.49
CA ALA A 299 36.38 30.61 -9.19
C ALA A 299 35.05 29.88 -8.91
N ASN A 300 35.04 28.57 -9.16
CA ASN A 300 33.95 27.69 -8.73
C ASN A 300 34.07 27.49 -7.22
N ILE A 301 33.38 28.30 -6.43
CA ILE A 301 33.30 28.13 -4.98
C ILE A 301 32.41 26.92 -4.69
N ARG A 302 32.99 25.85 -4.12
CA ARG A 302 32.25 24.71 -3.59
C ARG A 302 32.09 24.93 -2.08
N THR A 303 30.89 25.30 -1.64
CA THR A 303 30.57 25.35 -0.21
C THR A 303 30.02 23.98 0.19
N VAL A 304 30.72 23.28 1.08
CA VAL A 304 30.22 22.06 1.72
C VAL A 304 29.61 22.49 3.04
N GLN A 305 28.29 22.31 3.18
CA GLN A 305 27.60 22.55 4.44
C GLN A 305 27.43 21.22 5.16
N VAL A 306 28.07 21.10 6.32
CA VAL A 306 27.93 19.97 7.25
C VAL A 306 27.19 20.50 8.49
N PRO A 307 26.20 19.78 9.03
CA PRO A 307 25.55 20.16 10.29
C PRO A 307 26.56 20.14 11.45
N ASP A 308 26.51 21.17 12.30
CA ASP A 308 27.30 21.28 13.53
C ASP A 308 26.35 21.13 14.74
N PRO A 309 26.53 20.12 15.62
CA PRO A 309 27.61 19.13 15.65
C PRO A 309 27.50 18.03 14.58
N THR A 310 28.63 17.40 14.20
CA THR A 310 28.69 16.30 13.22
C THR A 310 27.89 15.05 13.63
N THR A 311 27.49 14.97 14.91
CA THR A 311 26.64 13.93 15.49
C THR A 311 25.16 14.26 15.45
N ALA A 312 24.77 15.43 14.93
CA ALA A 312 23.39 15.90 14.97
C ALA A 312 22.43 14.91 14.28
N ASP A 313 21.26 14.76 14.89
CA ASP A 313 20.17 13.88 14.49
C ASP A 313 19.05 14.67 13.79
N ALA A 314 18.15 14.00 13.07
CA ALA A 314 17.06 14.57 12.26
C ALA A 314 16.13 15.54 13.02
N ASP A 315 16.08 15.43 14.36
CA ASP A 315 15.23 16.23 15.25
C ASP A 315 15.99 17.38 15.94
N ASP A 316 17.31 17.51 15.75
CA ASP A 316 18.12 18.55 16.39
C ASP A 316 18.00 19.91 15.68
N SER A 317 18.04 21.01 16.46
CA SER A 317 18.17 22.36 15.90
C SER A 317 19.59 22.57 15.37
N TYR A 318 19.77 22.54 14.06
CA TYR A 318 21.08 22.71 13.42
C TYR A 318 21.54 24.17 13.37
N THR A 319 22.83 24.39 13.63
CA THR A 319 23.56 25.57 13.15
C THR A 319 24.44 25.17 11.96
N VAL A 320 24.49 26.00 10.93
CA VAL A 320 25.28 25.73 9.72
C VAL A 320 26.69 26.28 9.90
N THR A 321 27.69 25.41 9.90
CA THR A 321 29.10 25.82 9.87
C THR A 321 29.58 25.78 8.42
N GLU A 322 29.83 26.96 7.84
CA GLU A 322 30.33 27.09 6.47
C GLU A 322 31.86 26.96 6.46
N THR A 323 32.38 25.98 5.72
CA THR A 323 33.82 25.91 5.41
C THR A 323 34.00 26.23 3.93
N GLN A 324 34.64 27.37 3.65
CA GLN A 324 35.02 27.78 2.30
C GLN A 324 36.45 27.33 2.03
N THR A 325 36.62 26.44 1.04
CA THR A 325 37.95 26.11 0.51
C THR A 325 38.12 26.84 -0.81
N ASP A 326 38.92 27.90 -0.81
CA ASP A 326 39.38 28.53 -2.04
C ASP A 326 40.49 27.65 -2.63
N ASN A 327 40.25 27.10 -3.82
CA ASN A 327 41.36 26.58 -4.62
C ASN A 327 42.07 27.81 -5.20
N ILE A 328 43.26 28.11 -4.67
CA ILE A 328 44.25 29.00 -5.31
C ILE A 328 44.89 28.26 -6.48
#